data_AF-A0AAD7NBL1-F1
#
_entry.id   AF-A0AAD7NBL1-F1
#
_cell.length_a   1.000
_cell.length_b   1.000
_cell.length_c   1.000
_cell.angle_alpha   90.00
_cell.angle_beta   90.00
_cell.angle_gamma   90.00
#
_symmetry.space_group_name_H-M   'P 1'
#
loop_
_entity.id
_entity.type
_entity.pdbx_description
1 polymer ?
#
loop_
_entity_poly.entity_id
_entity_poly.type
_entity_poly.pdbx_seq_one_letter_code
_entity_poly.pdbx_strand_id
1 'polypeptide(L)'
;MANCGICLSSFASPVSLPCGHVFCLECIRRTVDSIKSRTTSHFCPTCRAQYSLFTVDPKLIPAYLRPHILPPIRKVFIDDASPSTASGSSTPAPVSPSTCPELGRALAEVNALRQHCAAWRQRAESHAMGNTALLGLARAAKDYALHMRAERDTERSQGVLLKRKLAELMCVAACLLMHVHYTCADDTQ
;
A
#
# COMPACT_ATOMS: atom_id res chain seq x y z
N MET A 1 -19.23 34.33 2.85
CA MET A 1 -19.10 33.59 1.58
C MET A 1 -17.98 32.58 1.74
N ALA A 2 -18.21 31.32 1.37
CA ALA A 2 -17.20 30.27 1.46
C ALA A 2 -16.34 30.31 0.19
N ASN A 3 -15.05 30.62 0.34
CA ASN A 3 -14.12 30.80 -0.78
C ASN A 3 -13.10 29.66 -0.82
N CYS A 4 -12.58 29.36 -2.00
CA CYS A 4 -11.52 28.37 -2.16
C CYS A 4 -10.19 28.88 -1.59
N GLY A 5 -9.54 28.09 -0.73
CA GLY A 5 -8.23 28.43 -0.16
C GLY A 5 -7.04 28.45 -1.13
N ILE A 6 -7.26 28.18 -2.43
CA ILE A 6 -6.22 28.19 -3.47
C ILE A 6 -6.40 29.38 -4.41
N CYS A 7 -7.56 29.50 -5.06
CA CYS A 7 -7.83 30.62 -5.97
C CYS A 7 -8.50 31.84 -5.32
N LEU A 8 -8.81 31.75 -4.01
CA LEU A 8 -9.45 32.80 -3.20
C LEU A 8 -10.81 33.30 -3.71
N SER A 9 -11.37 32.62 -4.72
CA SER A 9 -12.65 32.94 -5.37
C SER A 9 -13.76 32.01 -4.86
N SER A 10 -15.00 32.31 -5.23
CA SER A 10 -16.14 31.40 -5.01
C SER A 10 -15.87 30.01 -5.61
N PHE A 11 -16.42 28.97 -4.98
CA PHE A 11 -16.16 27.60 -5.41
C PHE A 11 -16.74 27.31 -6.80
N ALA A 12 -15.87 26.94 -7.74
CA ALA A 12 -16.26 26.38 -9.03
C ALA A 12 -16.12 24.85 -8.99
N SER A 13 -17.25 24.13 -9.04
CA SER A 13 -17.31 22.66 -8.89
C SER A 13 -16.56 22.18 -7.63
N PRO A 14 -17.12 22.43 -6.43
CA PRO A 14 -16.41 22.14 -5.19
C PRO A 14 -16.19 20.63 -4.99
N VAL A 15 -15.00 20.29 -4.54
CA VAL A 15 -14.59 18.93 -4.17
C VAL A 15 -14.02 18.91 -2.76
N SER A 16 -14.34 17.86 -2.01
CA SER A 16 -13.76 17.59 -0.70
C SER A 16 -12.61 16.58 -0.79
N LEU A 17 -11.56 16.85 -0.03
CA LEU A 17 -10.48 15.89 0.24
C LEU A 17 -10.87 14.98 1.42
N PRO A 18 -10.17 13.85 1.66
CA PRO A 18 -10.48 12.94 2.79
C PRO A 18 -10.38 13.59 4.17
N CYS A 19 -9.62 14.69 4.27
CA CYS A 19 -9.50 15.49 5.49
C CYS A 19 -10.68 16.47 5.70
N GLY A 20 -11.64 16.54 4.77
CA GLY A 20 -12.83 17.38 4.87
C GLY A 20 -12.69 18.79 4.29
N HIS A 21 -11.48 19.25 3.94
CA HIS A 21 -11.29 20.55 3.29
C HIS A 21 -11.82 20.55 1.86
N VAL A 22 -12.40 21.68 1.45
CA VAL A 22 -13.06 21.86 0.16
C VAL A 22 -12.31 22.86 -0.72
N PHE A 23 -12.19 22.53 -2.01
CA PHE A 23 -11.50 23.33 -3.02
C PHE A 23 -12.24 23.23 -4.36
N CYS A 24 -11.91 24.10 -5.31
CA CYS A 24 -12.36 23.90 -6.70
C CYS A 24 -11.67 22.65 -7.28
N LEU A 25 -12.40 21.86 -8.07
CA LEU A 25 -11.85 20.69 -8.76
C LEU A 25 -10.58 21.02 -9.55
N GLU A 26 -10.60 22.13 -10.30
CA GLU A 26 -9.47 22.56 -11.12
C GLU A 26 -8.26 22.99 -10.28
N CYS A 27 -8.49 23.56 -9.08
CA CYS A 27 -7.39 23.95 -8.19
C CYS A 27 -6.65 22.73 -7.64
N ILE A 28 -7.38 21.68 -7.26
CA ILE A 28 -6.78 20.43 -6.79
C ILE A 28 -6.10 19.69 -7.93
N ARG A 29 -6.72 19.63 -9.11
CA ARG A 29 -6.11 19.02 -10.31
C ARG A 29 -4.74 19.63 -10.61
N ARG A 30 -4.64 20.96 -10.64
CA ARG A 30 -3.36 21.66 -10.84
C ARG A 30 -2.34 21.41 -9.73
N THR A 31 -2.79 21.24 -8.49
CA THR A 31 -1.91 20.94 -7.35
C THR A 31 -1.35 19.52 -7.46
N VAL A 32 -2.14 18.57 -7.97
CA VAL A 32 -1.70 17.20 -8.25
C VAL A 32 -0.74 17.19 -9.44
N ASP A 33 -1.09 17.85 -10.53
CA ASP A 33 -0.31 17.87 -11.77
C ASP A 33 1.04 18.60 -11.62
N SER A 34 1.17 19.54 -10.66
CA SER A 34 2.42 20.26 -10.40
C SER A 34 3.50 19.42 -9.72
N ILE A 35 3.13 18.27 -9.14
CA ILE A 35 4.06 17.37 -8.48
C ILE A 35 4.75 16.51 -9.55
N LYS A 36 6.04 16.78 -9.80
CA LYS A 36 6.84 16.12 -10.85
C LYS A 36 6.96 14.60 -10.68
N SER A 37 6.86 14.08 -9.47
CA SER A 37 6.82 12.65 -9.23
C SER A 37 5.41 12.12 -9.48
N ARG A 38 5.27 11.05 -10.27
CA ARG A 38 4.01 10.28 -10.39
C ARG A 38 3.71 9.47 -9.12
N THR A 39 3.85 10.10 -7.96
CA THR A 39 3.51 9.55 -6.65
C THR A 39 2.01 9.60 -6.49
N THR A 40 1.42 8.53 -5.94
CA THR A 40 0.00 8.47 -5.62
C THR A 40 -0.36 9.21 -4.33
N SER A 41 0.65 9.65 -3.57
CA SER A 41 0.50 10.33 -2.28
C SER A 41 0.64 11.85 -2.43
N HIS A 42 -0.32 12.58 -1.88
CA HIS A 42 -0.42 14.03 -1.93
C HIS A 42 -0.80 14.59 -0.56
N PHE A 43 -0.71 15.92 -0.40
CA PHE A 43 -0.98 16.60 0.86
C PHE A 43 -2.03 17.68 0.68
N CYS A 44 -2.92 17.81 1.66
CA CYS A 44 -3.93 18.87 1.67
C CYS A 44 -3.25 20.26 1.73
N PRO A 45 -3.59 21.21 0.86
CA PRO A 45 -3.03 22.57 0.89
C PRO A 45 -3.31 23.34 2.19
N THR A 46 -4.38 22.99 2.91
CA THR A 46 -4.76 23.69 4.15
C THR A 46 -4.16 23.04 5.40
N CYS A 47 -4.41 21.74 5.64
CA CYS A 47 -4.00 21.08 6.88
C CYS A 47 -2.79 20.15 6.73
N ARG A 48 -2.24 20.02 5.51
CA ARG A 48 -1.12 19.11 5.20
C ARG A 48 -1.39 17.64 5.51
N ALA A 49 -2.64 17.25 5.74
CA ALA A 49 -3.01 15.85 5.88
C ALA A 49 -2.70 15.10 4.57
N GLN A 50 -2.05 13.95 4.70
CA GLN A 50 -1.72 13.08 3.58
C GLN A 50 -2.99 12.41 3.03
N TYR A 51 -3.10 12.31 1.71
CA TYR A 51 -4.14 11.56 1.03
C TYR A 51 -3.57 10.84 -0.20
N SER A 52 -4.20 9.74 -0.60
CA SER A 52 -3.81 8.97 -1.78
C SER A 52 -4.84 9.15 -2.89
N LEU A 53 -4.40 9.30 -4.15
CA LEU A 53 -5.25 9.29 -5.35
C LEU A 53 -5.54 7.88 -5.88
N PHE A 54 -5.11 6.85 -5.15
CA PHE A 54 -5.35 5.47 -5.54
C PHE A 54 -6.85 5.18 -5.67
N THR A 55 -7.23 4.65 -6.83
CA THR A 55 -8.57 4.13 -7.10
C THR A 55 -8.49 2.62 -7.20
N VAL A 56 -9.30 1.92 -6.42
CA VAL A 56 -9.37 0.45 -6.45
C VAL A 56 -10.24 0.05 -7.64
N ASP A 57 -9.80 -0.92 -8.45
CA ASP A 57 -10.63 -1.49 -9.51
C ASP A 57 -11.93 -2.06 -8.89
N PRO A 58 -13.13 -1.56 -9.30
CA PRO A 58 -14.41 -2.04 -8.79
C PRO A 58 -14.61 -3.56 -8.86
N LYS A 59 -13.93 -4.26 -9.78
CA LYS A 59 -13.98 -5.72 -9.91
C LYS A 59 -13.37 -6.44 -8.71
N LEU A 60 -12.36 -5.84 -8.07
CA LEU A 60 -11.70 -6.37 -6.87
C LEU A 60 -12.52 -6.13 -5.60
N ILE A 61 -13.56 -5.30 -5.68
CA ILE A 61 -14.42 -4.94 -4.56
C ILE A 61 -15.67 -5.85 -4.57
N PRO A 62 -15.97 -6.55 -3.46
CA PRO A 62 -17.21 -7.30 -3.30
C PRO A 62 -18.44 -6.43 -3.61
N ALA A 63 -19.43 -6.97 -4.32
CA ALA A 63 -20.55 -6.19 -4.85
C ALA A 63 -21.28 -5.35 -3.78
N TYR A 64 -21.45 -5.90 -2.58
CA TYR A 64 -22.09 -5.23 -1.45
C TYR A 64 -21.29 -4.06 -0.86
N LEU A 65 -19.97 -3.96 -1.13
CA LEU A 65 -19.13 -2.86 -0.65
C LEU A 65 -18.96 -1.73 -1.67
N ARG A 66 -19.21 -1.98 -2.96
CA ARG A 66 -19.00 -0.98 -4.02
C ARG A 66 -19.68 0.36 -3.78
N PRO A 67 -20.95 0.43 -3.30
CA PRO A 67 -21.60 1.71 -3.03
C PRO A 67 -20.95 2.51 -1.90
N HIS A 68 -20.20 1.84 -1.02
CA HIS A 68 -19.58 2.43 0.17
C HIS A 68 -18.11 2.82 -0.05
N ILE A 69 -17.49 2.39 -1.16
CA ILE A 69 -16.13 2.78 -1.54
C ILE A 69 -16.20 3.98 -2.46
N LEU A 70 -15.92 5.14 -1.89
CA LEU A 70 -15.99 6.42 -2.57
C LEU A 70 -14.58 6.94 -2.88
N PRO A 71 -14.39 7.65 -4.02
CA PRO A 71 -13.08 8.15 -4.41
C PRO A 71 -12.50 9.11 -3.36
N PRO A 72 -11.17 9.27 -3.34
CA PRO A 72 -10.49 10.16 -2.38
C PRO A 72 -10.89 11.63 -2.56
N ILE A 73 -11.09 12.07 -3.80
CA ILE A 73 -11.62 13.40 -4.14
C ILE A 73 -13.09 13.24 -4.47
N ARG A 74 -13.97 13.89 -3.69
CA ARG A 74 -15.42 13.75 -3.84
C ARG A 74 -16.04 15.07 -4.25
N LYS A 75 -16.93 15.05 -5.24
CA LYS A 75 -17.77 16.21 -5.55
C LYS A 75 -18.73 16.46 -4.40
N VAL A 76 -18.85 17.73 -3.99
CA VAL A 76 -19.81 18.16 -2.98
C VAL A 76 -20.70 19.24 -3.59
N PHE A 77 -21.92 19.32 -3.10
CA PHE A 77 -22.83 20.43 -3.41
C PHE A 77 -22.78 21.38 -2.21
N ILE A 78 -22.42 22.63 -2.47
CA ILE A 78 -22.53 23.70 -1.50
C ILE A 78 -23.69 24.55 -1.98
N ASP A 79 -24.74 24.64 -1.18
CA ASP A 79 -25.83 25.57 -1.46
C ASP A 79 -25.26 26.98 -1.34
N ASP A 80 -25.05 27.63 -2.48
CA ASP A 80 -24.84 29.06 -2.50
C ASP A 80 -26.15 29.68 -2.01
N ALA A 81 -26.17 30.07 -0.73
CA ALA A 81 -27.20 30.97 -0.24
C ALA A 81 -27.10 32.26 -1.08
N SER A 82 -27.89 32.34 -2.14
CA SER A 82 -28.26 33.58 -2.78
C SER A 82 -29.42 34.15 -1.97
N PRO A 83 -29.22 35.14 -1.09
CA PRO A 83 -30.33 35.97 -0.67
C PRO A 83 -30.69 36.85 -1.86
N SER A 84 -31.60 36.38 -2.70
CA SER A 84 -32.37 37.28 -3.53
C SER A 84 -33.31 38.04 -2.59
N THR A 85 -32.98 39.30 -2.37
CA THR A 85 -33.71 40.26 -1.55
C THR A 85 -35.19 40.31 -1.92
N ALA A 86 -36.07 39.93 -0.99
CA ALA A 86 -37.43 40.45 -0.89
C ALA A 86 -37.89 40.43 0.58
N SER A 87 -37.95 41.64 1.15
CA SER A 87 -38.69 42.12 2.32
C SER A 87 -39.40 41.11 3.24
N GLY A 88 -39.11 41.22 4.54
CA GLY A 88 -39.93 40.62 5.60
C GLY A 88 -39.28 40.74 6.97
N SER A 89 -39.61 41.79 7.70
CA SER A 89 -39.28 42.00 9.10
C SER A 89 -39.77 40.87 10.00
N SER A 90 -38.87 40.23 10.73
CA SER A 90 -39.09 39.80 12.12
C SER A 90 -37.82 39.18 12.67
N THR A 91 -37.25 39.83 13.67
CA THR A 91 -36.24 39.29 14.58
C THR A 91 -36.72 37.96 15.15
N PRO A 92 -35.99 36.83 15.03
CA PRO A 92 -36.25 35.69 15.88
C PRO A 92 -35.56 35.95 17.23
N ALA A 93 -36.36 35.86 18.30
CA ALA A 93 -35.89 35.77 19.68
C ALA A 93 -34.83 34.66 19.85
N PRO A 94 -33.98 34.72 20.89
CA PRO A 94 -32.93 33.71 21.08
C PRO A 94 -33.59 32.35 21.30
N VAL A 95 -33.44 31.46 20.33
CA VAL A 95 -33.95 30.09 20.43
C VAL A 95 -33.06 29.34 21.42
N SER A 96 -33.65 28.93 22.53
CA SER A 96 -33.03 28.05 23.51
C SER A 96 -32.66 26.70 22.85
N PRO A 97 -31.52 26.08 23.20
CA PRO A 97 -31.03 24.86 22.58
C PRO A 97 -31.75 23.62 23.11
N SER A 98 -33.02 23.45 22.76
CA SER A 98 -33.82 22.25 22.99
C SER A 98 -35.13 22.48 22.24
N THR A 99 -35.48 21.79 21.15
CA THR A 99 -35.41 20.35 20.92
C THR A 99 -35.71 20.14 19.44
N CYS A 100 -34.71 19.89 18.60
CA CYS A 100 -34.93 19.21 17.33
C CYS A 100 -34.59 17.73 17.55
N PRO A 101 -35.56 16.87 17.92
CA PRO A 101 -35.31 15.44 18.11
C PRO A 101 -34.74 14.76 16.86
N GLU A 102 -34.92 15.37 15.68
CA GLU A 102 -34.29 14.96 14.43
C GLU A 102 -32.79 15.24 14.41
N LEU A 103 -32.34 16.38 14.94
CA LEU A 103 -30.90 16.70 15.05
C LEU A 103 -30.20 15.73 16.02
N GLY A 104 -30.84 15.42 17.15
CA GLY A 104 -30.33 14.43 18.10
C GLY A 104 -30.22 13.03 17.47
N ARG A 105 -31.24 12.59 16.72
CA ARG A 105 -31.22 11.32 15.97
C ARG A 105 -30.13 11.31 14.89
N ALA A 106 -30.03 12.35 14.08
CA ALA A 106 -29.01 12.47 13.04
C ALA A 106 -27.58 12.44 13.62
N LEU A 107 -27.33 13.12 14.74
CA LEU A 107 -26.04 13.06 15.43
C LEU A 107 -25.72 11.66 15.97
N ALA A 108 -26.72 10.96 16.53
CA ALA A 108 -26.56 9.59 16.98
C ALA A 108 -26.24 8.64 15.81
N GLU A 109 -26.91 8.80 14.67
CA GLU A 109 -26.62 8.04 13.44
C GLU A 109 -25.22 8.32 12.90
N VAL A 110 -24.81 9.58 12.82
CA VAL A 110 -23.44 9.95 12.40
C VAL A 110 -22.39 9.34 13.32
N ASN A 111 -22.62 9.34 14.63
CA ASN A 111 -21.71 8.72 15.59
C ASN A 111 -21.67 7.19 15.44
N ALA A 112 -22.81 6.54 15.25
CA ALA A 112 -22.88 5.10 14.98
C ALA A 112 -22.15 4.73 13.68
N LEU A 113 -22.30 5.52 12.62
CA LEU A 113 -21.57 5.34 11.35
C LEU A 113 -20.07 5.50 11.54
N ARG A 114 -19.62 6.50 12.30
CA ARG A 114 -18.19 6.69 12.62
C ARG A 114 -17.61 5.50 13.38
N GLN A 115 -18.34 4.97 14.36
CA GLN A 115 -17.95 3.78 15.12
C GLN A 115 -17.83 2.55 14.20
N HIS A 116 -18.81 2.33 13.33
CA HIS A 116 -18.74 1.25 12.33
C HIS A 116 -17.53 1.41 11.40
N CYS A 117 -17.29 2.60 10.86
CA CYS A 117 -16.13 2.87 10.00
C CYS A 117 -14.80 2.65 10.75
N ALA A 118 -14.72 2.99 12.03
CA ALA A 118 -13.55 2.70 12.85
C ALA A 118 -13.34 1.19 13.02
N ALA A 119 -14.38 0.45 13.38
CA ALA A 119 -14.32 -1.00 13.52
C ALA A 119 -13.94 -1.71 12.22
N TRP A 120 -14.47 -1.26 11.08
CA TRP A 120 -14.08 -1.79 9.76
C TRP A 120 -12.62 -1.51 9.43
N ARG A 121 -12.12 -0.30 9.70
CA ARG A 121 -10.70 0.02 9.49
C ARG A 121 -9.79 -0.84 10.36
N GLN A 122 -10.09 -0.97 11.64
CA GLN A 122 -9.31 -1.79 12.56
C GLN A 122 -9.25 -3.26 12.13
N ARG A 123 -10.37 -3.83 11.66
CA ARG A 123 -10.40 -5.18 11.09
C ARG A 123 -9.55 -5.29 9.81
N ALA A 124 -9.65 -4.31 8.92
CA ALA A 124 -8.84 -4.31 7.70
C ALA A 124 -7.34 -4.25 8.01
N GLU A 125 -6.94 -3.42 8.99
CA GLU A 125 -5.56 -3.32 9.48
C GLU A 125 -5.07 -4.65 10.07
N SER A 126 -5.87 -5.31 10.92
CA SER A 126 -5.47 -6.60 11.51
C SER A 126 -5.30 -7.69 10.45
N HIS A 127 -6.20 -7.75 9.46
CA HIS A 127 -6.05 -8.67 8.32
C HIS A 127 -4.82 -8.35 7.47
N ALA A 128 -4.55 -7.06 7.19
CA ALA A 128 -3.37 -6.65 6.44
C ALA A 128 -2.06 -7.02 7.16
N MET A 129 -2.01 -6.83 8.47
CA MET A 129 -0.87 -7.23 9.31
C MET A 129 -0.65 -8.75 9.25
N GLY A 130 -1.71 -9.56 9.43
CA GLY A 130 -1.62 -11.02 9.35
C GLY A 130 -1.12 -11.51 8.00
N ASN A 131 -1.65 -10.95 6.91
CA ASN A 131 -1.21 -11.28 5.55
C ASN A 131 0.26 -10.91 5.32
N THR A 132 0.70 -9.76 5.81
CA THR A 132 2.09 -9.31 5.68
C THR A 132 3.04 -10.26 6.42
N ALA A 133 2.67 -10.72 7.62
CA ALA A 133 3.45 -11.69 8.39
C ALA A 133 3.55 -13.05 7.67
N LEU A 134 2.44 -13.56 7.13
CA LEU A 134 2.43 -14.81 6.36
C LEU A 134 3.30 -14.74 5.10
N LEU A 135 3.22 -13.64 4.35
CA LEU A 135 4.08 -13.41 3.19
C LEU A 135 5.56 -13.33 3.58
N GLY A 136 5.88 -12.71 4.73
CA GLY A 136 7.22 -12.69 5.28
C GLY A 136 7.75 -14.09 5.59
N LEU A 137 6.96 -14.92 6.27
CA LEU A 137 7.31 -16.30 6.58
C LEU A 137 7.53 -17.14 5.31
N ALA A 138 6.65 -17.01 4.32
CA ALA A 138 6.78 -17.73 3.05
C ALA A 138 8.06 -17.37 2.29
N ARG A 139 8.46 -16.09 2.31
CA ARG A 139 9.73 -15.63 1.74
C ARG A 139 10.92 -16.22 2.49
N ALA A 140 10.94 -16.11 3.81
CA ALA A 140 12.00 -16.66 4.64
C ALA A 140 12.18 -18.18 4.44
N ALA A 141 11.07 -18.93 4.36
CA ALA A 141 11.10 -20.37 4.09
C ALA A 141 11.68 -20.68 2.70
N LYS A 142 11.32 -19.90 1.68
CA LYS A 142 11.89 -20.03 0.33
C LYS A 142 13.39 -19.74 0.32
N ASP A 143 13.81 -18.65 0.94
CA ASP A 143 15.21 -18.23 0.99
C ASP A 143 16.07 -19.27 1.72
N TYR A 144 15.56 -19.81 2.83
CA TYR A 144 16.18 -20.91 3.54
C TYR A 144 16.31 -22.17 2.66
N ALA A 145 15.26 -22.55 1.93
CA ALA A 145 15.32 -23.70 1.03
C ALA A 145 16.33 -23.51 -0.11
N LEU A 146 16.51 -22.29 -0.61
CA LEU A 146 17.53 -21.96 -1.60
C LEU A 146 18.94 -22.03 -1.00
N HIS A 147 19.13 -21.50 0.21
CA HIS A 147 20.40 -21.59 0.93
C HIS A 147 20.84 -23.05 1.13
N MET A 148 19.95 -23.89 1.66
CA MET A 148 20.23 -25.30 1.89
C MET A 148 20.56 -26.07 0.60
N ARG A 149 19.97 -25.67 -0.54
CA ARG A 149 20.32 -26.24 -1.86
C ARG A 149 21.72 -25.82 -2.29
N ALA A 150 22.06 -24.55 -2.12
CA ALA A 150 23.38 -24.04 -2.46
C ALA A 150 24.49 -24.70 -1.62
N GLU A 151 24.26 -24.89 -0.32
CA GLU A 151 25.19 -25.63 0.55
C GLU A 151 25.37 -27.07 0.07
N ARG A 152 24.26 -27.78 -0.19
CA ARG A 152 24.29 -29.15 -0.71
C ARG A 152 25.05 -29.26 -2.04
N ASP A 153 24.83 -28.33 -2.96
CA ASP A 153 25.51 -28.32 -4.25
C ASP A 153 27.02 -28.03 -4.08
N THR A 154 27.38 -27.17 -3.13
CA THR A 154 28.77 -26.89 -2.76
C THR A 154 29.44 -28.15 -2.22
N GLU A 155 28.85 -28.81 -1.24
CA GLU A 155 29.37 -30.07 -0.69
C GLU A 155 29.48 -31.17 -1.76
N ARG A 156 28.45 -31.30 -2.60
CA ARG A 156 28.44 -32.26 -3.70
C ARG A 156 29.57 -31.98 -4.69
N SER A 157 29.81 -30.72 -5.03
CA SER A 157 30.91 -30.32 -5.93
C SER A 157 32.28 -30.64 -5.34
N GLN A 158 32.49 -30.38 -4.04
CA GLN A 158 33.71 -30.73 -3.33
C GLN A 158 33.92 -32.25 -3.31
N GLY A 159 32.87 -33.02 -3.04
CA GLY A 159 32.91 -34.48 -3.08
C GLY A 159 33.29 -35.03 -4.46
N VAL A 160 32.79 -34.44 -5.55
CA VAL A 160 33.18 -34.80 -6.92
C VAL A 160 34.65 -34.45 -7.20
N LEU A 161 35.12 -33.28 -6.75
CA LEU A 161 36.52 -32.87 -6.91
C LEU A 161 37.48 -33.80 -6.16
N LEU A 162 37.17 -34.14 -4.90
CA LEU A 162 37.95 -35.08 -4.10
C LEU A 162 38.03 -36.46 -4.76
N LYS A 163 36.90 -36.97 -5.29
CA LYS A 163 36.87 -38.25 -6.04
C LYS A 163 37.75 -38.21 -7.30
N ARG A 164 37.73 -37.11 -8.05
CA ARG A 164 38.58 -36.94 -9.24
C ARG A 164 40.07 -36.93 -8.87
N LYS A 165 40.45 -36.16 -7.85
CA LYS A 165 41.83 -36.13 -7.34
C LYS A 165 42.30 -37.51 -6.87
N LEU A 166 41.43 -38.24 -6.18
CA LEU A 166 41.75 -39.61 -5.75
C LEU A 166 42.00 -40.53 -6.96
N ALA A 167 41.16 -40.45 -7.99
CA ALA A 167 41.33 -41.24 -9.21
C ALA A 167 42.64 -40.89 -9.96
N GLU A 168 43.01 -39.61 -10.02
CA GLU A 168 44.29 -39.16 -10.58
C GLU A 168 45.48 -39.72 -9.80
N LEU A 169 45.45 -39.64 -8.46
CA LEU A 169 46.50 -40.19 -7.62
C LEU A 169 46.62 -41.72 -7.78
N MET A 170 45.50 -42.44 -7.86
CA MET A 170 45.51 -43.87 -8.12
C MET A 170 46.09 -44.20 -9.50
N CYS A 171 45.79 -43.40 -10.53
CA CYS A 171 46.36 -43.56 -11.87
C CYS A 171 47.89 -43.36 -11.85
N VAL A 172 48.37 -42.31 -11.18
CA VAL A 172 49.81 -42.05 -11.02
C VAL A 172 50.50 -43.19 -10.28
N ALA A 173 49.92 -43.68 -9.18
CA ALA A 173 50.46 -44.81 -8.44
C ALA A 173 50.54 -46.08 -9.29
N ALA A 174 49.50 -46.38 -10.09
CA ALA A 174 49.50 -47.51 -11.01
C ALA A 174 50.60 -47.38 -12.09
N CYS A 175 50.76 -46.19 -12.70
CA CYS A 175 51.83 -45.94 -13.67
C CYS A 175 53.23 -46.12 -13.07
N LEU A 176 53.47 -45.63 -11.84
CA LEU A 176 54.74 -45.80 -11.15
C LEU A 176 55.04 -47.27 -10.86
N LEU A 177 54.05 -48.04 -10.39
CA LEU A 177 54.20 -49.48 -10.19
C LEU A 177 54.55 -50.20 -11.50
N MET A 178 53.88 -49.86 -12.61
CA MET A 178 54.19 -50.44 -13.92
C MET A 178 55.59 -50.08 -14.41
N HIS A 179 56.07 -48.86 -14.19
CA HIS A 179 57.44 -48.47 -14.53
C HIS A 179 58.49 -49.22 -13.72
N VAL A 180 58.28 -49.38 -12.40
CA VAL A 180 59.19 -50.15 -11.53
C VAL A 180 59.28 -51.62 -11.97
N HIS A 181 58.15 -52.22 -12.35
CA HIS A 181 58.13 -53.58 -12.88
C HIS A 181 58.87 -53.71 -14.23
N TYR A 182 58.78 -52.72 -15.10
CA TYR A 182 59.46 -52.72 -16.40
C TYR A 182 60.99 -52.54 -16.24
N THR A 183 61.44 -51.61 -15.41
CA THR A 183 62.88 -51.38 -15.17
C THR A 183 63.57 -52.55 -14.48
N CYS A 184 62.85 -53.27 -13.60
CA CYS A 184 63.41 -54.45 -12.93
C CYS A 184 63.52 -55.67 -13.88
N ALA A 185 62.73 -55.69 -14.95
CA ALA A 185 62.79 -56.73 -15.99
C ALA A 185 63.93 -56.52 -17.00
N ASP A 186 64.33 -55.26 -17.28
CA ASP A 186 65.48 -54.95 -18.15
C ASP A 186 66.84 -55.18 -17.46
N ASP A 187 66.94 -55.07 -16.12
CA ASP A 187 68.18 -55.32 -15.36
C ASP A 187 68.51 -56.81 -15.14
N THR A 188 67.66 -57.74 -15.62
CA THR A 188 67.85 -59.20 -15.47
C THR A 188 68.30 -59.92 -16.76
N GLN A 189 68.77 -59.18 -17.78
CA GLN A 189 69.33 -59.72 -19.02
C GLN A 189 70.86 -59.63 -19.11
#